data_AF-A0A0G2I6A7-F1
#
_entry.id   AF-A0A0G2I6A7-F1
#
_cell.length_a   1.000
_cell.length_b   1.000
_cell.length_c   1.000
_cell.angle_alpha   90.00
_cell.angle_beta   90.00
_cell.angle_gamma   90.00
#
_symmetry.space_group_name_H-M   'P 1'
#
loop_
_entity.id
_entity.type
_entity.pdbx_description
1 polymer ?
#
loop_
_entity_poly.entity_id
_entity_poly.type
_entity_poly.pdbx_seq_one_letter_code
_entity_poly.pdbx_strand_id
1 'polypeptide(L)'
;MAMGGPDPFRKEREIFKKRKDTVQHKCFELVRCSGAKVYLLINHEERGCFEFNSDAEPPCLESQEFTERKGMIDFIKSPRHKRKLEKVMREYLEKKDKLRRTLVVPKAPKLV
;
A
#
# COMPACT_ATOMS: atom_id res chain seq x y z
N MET A 1 1.64 -37.29 23.89
CA MET A 1 2.49 -36.30 23.20
C MET A 1 1.81 -35.94 21.89
N ALA A 2 1.11 -34.80 21.82
CA ALA A 2 0.48 -34.35 20.60
C ALA A 2 1.55 -33.70 19.71
N MET A 3 2.01 -34.42 18.70
CA MET A 3 2.87 -33.88 17.65
C MET A 3 2.02 -32.88 16.85
N GLY A 4 2.09 -31.60 17.21
CA GLY A 4 1.40 -30.53 16.50
C GLY A 4 1.83 -30.53 15.03
N GLY A 5 0.94 -30.98 14.16
CA GLY A 5 1.14 -30.96 12.72
C GLY A 5 1.35 -29.51 12.22
N PRO A 6 1.93 -29.34 11.03
CA PRO A 6 2.15 -28.01 10.46
C PRO A 6 0.83 -27.23 10.40
N ASP A 7 0.81 -26.02 10.99
CA ASP A 7 -0.35 -25.12 10.98
C ASP A 7 -0.83 -24.92 9.53
N PRO A 8 -2.03 -25.41 9.17
CA PRO A 8 -2.51 -25.41 7.80
C PRO A 8 -2.68 -23.99 7.24
N PHE A 9 -2.87 -22.99 8.11
CA PHE A 9 -3.09 -21.60 7.73
C PHE A 9 -1.82 -20.75 7.80
N ARG A 10 -0.67 -21.36 8.09
CA ARG A 10 0.61 -20.63 8.21
C ARG A 10 0.97 -19.85 6.95
N LYS A 11 0.83 -20.48 5.77
CA LYS A 11 1.17 -19.85 4.49
C LYS A 11 0.30 -18.63 4.21
N GLU A 12 -1.01 -18.75 4.41
CA GLU A 12 -1.95 -17.66 4.20
C GLU A 12 -1.72 -16.52 5.19
N ARG A 13 -1.36 -16.84 6.45
CA ARG A 13 -0.96 -15.85 7.46
C ARG A 13 0.28 -15.09 7.06
N GLU A 14 1.31 -15.79 6.59
CA GLU A 14 2.53 -15.16 6.12
C GLU A 14 2.29 -14.29 4.88
N ILE A 15 1.44 -14.73 3.95
CA ILE A 15 1.07 -13.97 2.75
C ILE A 15 0.30 -12.70 3.16
N PHE A 16 -0.73 -12.83 3.98
CA PHE A 16 -1.52 -11.69 4.45
C PHE A 16 -0.63 -10.67 5.14
N LYS A 17 0.21 -11.10 6.09
CA LYS A 17 1.16 -10.22 6.79
C LYS A 17 2.07 -9.49 5.80
N LYS A 18 2.71 -10.21 4.87
CA LYS A 18 3.59 -9.62 3.85
C LYS A 18 2.88 -8.58 3.00
N ARG A 19 1.65 -8.87 2.53
CA ARG A 19 0.88 -7.97 1.68
C ARG A 19 0.38 -6.75 2.44
N LYS A 20 -0.12 -6.93 3.67
CA LYS A 20 -0.52 -5.85 4.58
C LYS A 20 0.63 -4.86 4.77
N ASP A 21 1.81 -5.37 5.15
CA ASP A 21 2.99 -4.53 5.40
C ASP A 21 3.43 -3.79 4.13
N THR A 22 3.35 -4.44 2.97
CA THR A 22 3.68 -3.82 1.68
C THR A 22 2.76 -2.64 1.35
N VAL A 23 1.44 -2.82 1.52
CA VAL A 23 0.45 -1.76 1.26
C VAL A 23 0.63 -0.60 2.22
N GLN A 24 0.80 -0.89 3.51
CA GLN A 24 1.05 0.11 4.54
C GLN A 24 2.33 0.91 4.25
N HIS A 25 3.40 0.26 3.80
CA HIS A 25 4.63 0.95 3.40
C HIS A 25 4.42 1.88 2.19
N LYS A 26 3.61 1.47 1.20
CA LYS A 26 3.26 2.33 0.06
C LYS A 26 2.41 3.54 0.46
N CYS A 27 1.53 3.38 1.46
CA CYS A 27 0.83 4.52 2.05
C CYS A 27 1.81 5.52 2.68
N PHE A 28 2.81 5.03 3.42
CA PHE A 28 3.86 5.88 3.99
C PHE A 28 4.69 6.59 2.92
N GLU A 29 5.13 5.89 1.87
CA GLU A 29 5.82 6.50 0.73
C GLU A 29 4.97 7.59 0.06
N LEU A 30 3.66 7.34 -0.13
CA LEU A 30 2.75 8.31 -0.75
C LEU A 30 2.67 9.60 0.07
N VAL A 31 2.52 9.48 1.40
CA VAL A 31 2.55 10.63 2.32
C VAL A 31 3.86 11.39 2.18
N ARG A 32 5.01 10.70 2.23
CA ARG A 32 6.33 11.35 2.18
C ARG A 32 6.65 12.01 0.85
N CYS A 33 6.33 11.36 -0.26
CA CYS A 33 6.72 11.83 -1.59
C CYS A 33 5.76 12.89 -2.16
N SER A 34 4.50 12.89 -1.73
CA SER A 34 3.48 13.79 -2.30
C SER A 34 2.83 14.74 -1.30
N GLY A 35 3.10 14.59 0.01
CA GLY A 35 2.42 15.34 1.07
C GLY A 35 0.93 15.03 1.18
N ALA A 36 0.44 14.00 0.50
CA ALA A 36 -0.96 13.61 0.56
C ALA A 36 -1.31 13.04 1.94
N LYS A 37 -2.49 13.38 2.44
CA LYS A 37 -3.10 12.72 3.59
C LYS A 37 -3.65 11.36 3.16
N VAL A 38 -3.33 10.31 3.90
CA VAL A 38 -3.63 8.93 3.53
C VAL A 38 -4.21 8.18 4.73
N TYR A 39 -5.33 7.52 4.48
CA TYR A 39 -5.99 6.61 5.41
C TYR A 39 -6.11 5.22 4.79
N LEU A 40 -5.75 4.18 5.53
CA LEU A 40 -5.84 2.79 5.12
C LEU A 40 -6.53 2.00 6.24
N LEU A 41 -7.62 1.33 5.88
CA LEU A 41 -8.35 0.40 6.74
C LEU A 41 -8.38 -0.97 6.07
N ILE A 42 -7.89 -1.99 6.76
CA ILE A 42 -7.94 -3.39 6.32
C ILE A 42 -8.75 -4.14 7.36
N ASN A 43 -10.00 -4.47 7.03
CA ASN A 43 -10.82 -5.34 7.85
C ASN A 43 -10.75 -6.77 7.29
N HIS A 44 -10.32 -7.72 8.11
CA HIS A 44 -10.25 -9.13 7.73
C HIS A 44 -10.92 -9.97 8.81
N GLU A 45 -11.97 -10.71 8.43
CA GLU A 45 -12.85 -11.43 9.35
C GLU A 45 -12.10 -12.29 10.38
N GLU A 46 -11.14 -13.09 9.91
CA GLU A 46 -10.37 -13.98 10.80
C GLU A 46 -9.12 -13.36 11.45
N ARG A 47 -8.63 -12.22 10.92
CA ARG A 47 -7.30 -11.68 11.24
C ARG A 47 -7.36 -10.32 11.94
N GLY A 48 -8.55 -9.73 12.02
CA GLY A 48 -8.81 -8.47 12.69
C GLY A 48 -8.77 -7.26 11.76
N CYS A 49 -8.79 -6.10 12.40
CA CYS A 49 -8.79 -4.80 11.75
C CYS A 49 -7.41 -4.15 11.86
N PHE A 50 -6.92 -3.58 10.76
CA PHE A 50 -5.64 -2.87 10.70
C PHE A 50 -5.86 -1.49 10.12
N GLU A 51 -5.32 -0.50 10.80
CA GLU A 51 -5.49 0.91 10.44
C GLU A 51 -4.13 1.58 10.27
N PHE A 52 -4.04 2.46 9.27
CA PHE A 52 -2.96 3.42 9.13
C PHE A 52 -3.58 4.78 8.81
N ASN A 53 -3.19 5.79 9.57
CA ASN A 53 -3.65 7.16 9.41
C ASN A 53 -2.43 8.08 9.40
N SER A 54 -2.24 8.84 8.31
CA SER A 54 -1.12 9.77 8.17
C SER A 54 -1.16 10.95 9.14
N ASP A 55 -2.34 11.27 9.66
CA ASP A 55 -2.59 12.41 10.54
C ASP A 55 -2.67 12.01 12.02
N ALA A 56 -2.67 10.70 12.33
CA ALA A 56 -2.63 10.23 13.70
C ALA A 56 -1.22 10.42 14.27
N GLU A 57 -1.12 10.84 15.54
CA GLU A 57 0.14 10.73 16.26
C GLU A 57 0.63 9.27 16.19
N PRO A 58 1.90 9.02 15.84
CA PRO A 58 2.39 7.66 15.79
C PRO A 58 2.18 7.03 17.17
N PRO A 59 1.53 5.85 17.30
CA PRO A 59 1.57 5.13 18.55
C PRO A 59 3.05 4.95 18.92
N CYS A 60 3.41 5.14 20.19
CA CYS A 60 4.77 4.93 20.70
C CYS A 60 5.17 3.45 20.49
N LEU A 61 5.53 3.10 19.27
CA LEU A 61 6.08 1.82 18.90
C LEU A 61 7.59 1.99 18.99
N GLU A 62 8.16 1.42 20.05
CA GLU A 62 9.59 1.24 20.19
C GLU A 62 10.18 0.81 18.86
N SER A 63 11.22 1.53 18.46
CA SER A 63 12.00 1.43 17.24
C SER A 63 12.39 -0.02 16.93
N GLN A 64 11.48 -0.80 16.37
CA GLN A 64 11.77 -2.16 15.96
C GLN A 64 12.54 -2.07 14.65
N GLU A 65 13.87 -2.13 14.81
CA GLU A 65 14.92 -2.23 13.81
C GLU A 65 14.42 -2.30 12.37
N PHE A 66 14.56 -1.15 11.71
CA PHE A 66 14.35 -0.93 10.29
C PHE A 66 15.42 -1.70 9.50
N THR A 67 15.39 -3.03 9.54
CA THR A 67 16.29 -3.87 8.76
C THR A 67 15.86 -3.79 7.30
N GLU A 68 16.64 -3.02 6.54
CA GLU A 68 16.70 -3.02 5.09
C GLU A 68 16.64 -4.46 4.57
N ARG A 69 15.43 -4.92 4.22
CA ARG A 69 15.27 -6.27 3.69
C ARG A 69 15.96 -6.33 2.34
N LYS A 70 17.00 -7.16 2.24
CA LYS A 70 17.75 -7.57 1.04
C LYS A 70 16.90 -7.73 -0.24
N GLY A 71 15.62 -8.08 -0.11
CA GLY A 71 14.66 -8.15 -1.23
C GLY A 71 14.33 -6.81 -1.92
N MET A 72 14.58 -5.66 -1.27
CA MET A 72 14.44 -4.33 -1.89
C MET A 72 15.48 -4.12 -3.00
N ILE A 73 16.68 -4.68 -2.84
CA ILE A 73 17.76 -4.63 -3.83
C ILE A 73 17.40 -5.49 -5.06
N ASP A 74 16.74 -6.64 -4.87
CA ASP A 74 16.37 -7.53 -5.97
C ASP A 74 15.15 -7.03 -6.77
N PHE A 75 14.21 -6.34 -6.12
CA PHE A 75 13.07 -5.71 -6.80
C PHE A 75 13.49 -4.53 -7.70
N ILE A 76 14.49 -3.75 -7.26
CA ILE A 76 15.09 -2.68 -8.08
C ILE A 76 15.90 -3.27 -9.25
N LYS A 77 16.47 -4.47 -9.10
CA LYS A 77 17.36 -5.09 -10.10
C LYS A 77 16.68 -5.98 -11.15
N SER A 78 15.41 -6.37 -11.01
CA SER A 78 14.76 -7.28 -11.97
C SER A 78 14.17 -6.54 -13.19
N PRO A 79 14.75 -6.66 -14.41
CA PRO A 79 14.31 -5.89 -15.58
C PRO A 79 12.87 -6.23 -16.00
N ARG A 80 12.42 -7.46 -15.73
CA ARG A 80 11.07 -7.93 -16.05
C ARG A 80 10.01 -7.25 -15.18
N HIS A 81 10.30 -7.05 -13.89
CA HIS A 81 9.38 -6.40 -12.97
C HIS A 81 9.29 -4.88 -13.23
N LYS A 82 10.42 -4.24 -13.59
CA LYS A 82 10.45 -2.84 -14.04
C LYS A 82 9.56 -2.62 -15.26
N ARG A 83 9.68 -3.46 -16.30
CA ARG A 83 8.83 -3.37 -17.51
C ARG A 83 7.34 -3.55 -17.20
N LYS A 84 6.99 -4.47 -16.30
CA LYS A 84 5.59 -4.68 -15.89
C LYS A 84 5.04 -3.47 -15.15
N LEU A 85 5.82 -2.86 -14.26
CA LEU A 85 5.46 -1.63 -13.56
C LEU A 85 5.31 -0.44 -14.52
N GLU A 86 6.25 -0.27 -15.46
CA GLU A 86 6.18 0.78 -16.49
C GLU A 86 4.91 0.68 -17.34
N LYS A 87 4.50 -0.55 -17.70
CA LYS A 87 3.25 -0.79 -18.42
C LYS A 87 2.02 -0.36 -17.59
N VAL A 88 1.96 -0.77 -16.33
CA VAL A 88 0.85 -0.42 -15.42
C VAL A 88 0.79 1.09 -15.19
N MET A 89 1.93 1.75 -15.00
CA MET A 89 2.00 3.20 -14.84
C MET A 89 1.53 3.95 -16.08
N ARG A 90 1.87 3.46 -17.28
CA ARG A 90 1.41 4.04 -18.55
C ARG A 90 -0.12 3.95 -18.68
N GLU A 91 -0.68 2.76 -18.44
CA GLU A 91 -2.14 2.56 -18.49
C GLU A 91 -2.88 3.44 -17.48
N TYR A 92 -2.31 3.64 -16.29
CA TYR A 92 -2.87 4.54 -15.28
C TYR A 92 -2.86 6.00 -15.74
N LEU A 93 -1.74 6.49 -16.29
CA LEU A 93 -1.63 7.87 -16.79
C LEU A 93 -2.59 8.13 -17.95
N GLU A 94 -2.72 7.19 -18.89
CA GLU A 94 -3.69 7.29 -19.98
C GLU A 94 -5.13 7.35 -19.49
N LYS A 95 -5.50 6.53 -18.48
CA LYS A 95 -6.82 6.58 -17.85
C LYS A 95 -7.06 7.92 -17.15
N LYS A 96 -6.06 8.42 -16.41
CA LYS A 96 -6.13 9.71 -15.72
C LYS A 96 -6.33 10.87 -16.70
N ASP A 97 -5.63 10.87 -17.83
CA ASP A 97 -5.78 11.91 -18.85
C ASP A 97 -7.14 11.84 -19.55
N LYS A 98 -7.65 10.64 -19.82
CA LYS A 98 -9.03 10.45 -20.33
C LYS A 98 -10.06 11.00 -19.35
N LEU A 99 -9.95 10.64 -18.07
CA LEU A 99 -10.81 11.15 -16.99
C LEU A 99 -10.75 12.68 -16.87
N ARG A 100 -9.56 13.27 -16.94
CA ARG A 100 -9.41 14.74 -16.94
C ARG A 100 -10.07 15.42 -18.13
N ARG A 101 -10.07 14.78 -19.30
CA ARG A 101 -10.72 15.32 -20.51
C ARG A 101 -12.25 15.17 -20.48
N THR A 102 -12.78 14.15 -19.80
CA THR A 102 -14.23 13.93 -19.69
C THR A 102 -14.87 14.64 -18.50
N LEU A 103 -14.09 15.01 -17.48
CA LEU A 103 -14.58 15.83 -16.36
C LEU A 103 -14.71 17.29 -16.80
N VAL A 104 -15.89 17.66 -17.30
CA VAL A 104 -16.33 19.06 -17.31
C VAL A 104 -16.63 19.43 -15.86
N VAL A 105 -15.72 20.17 -15.22
CA VAL A 105 -15.99 20.76 -13.90
C VAL A 105 -17.01 21.88 -14.12
N PRO A 106 -18.26 21.77 -13.64
CA PRO A 106 -19.21 22.87 -13.74
C PRO A 106 -18.64 24.07 -13.00
N LYS A 107 -18.71 25.24 -13.63
CA LYS A 107 -18.23 26.49 -13.03
C LYS A 107 -19.02 26.71 -11.74
N ALA A 108 -18.32 26.82 -10.61
CA ALA A 108 -18.94 27.03 -9.31
C ALA A 108 -19.95 28.18 -9.40
N PRO A 109 -21.18 28.02 -8.85
CA PRO A 109 -22.18 29.08 -8.91
C PRO A 109 -21.63 30.31 -8.21
N LYS A 110 -21.77 31.48 -8.86
CA LYS A 110 -21.47 32.75 -8.22
C LYS A 110 -22.50 32.95 -7.11
N LEU A 111 -22.03 32.99 -5.86
CA LEU A 111 -22.84 33.41 -4.73
C LEU A 111 -23.27 34.86 -5.01
N VAL A 112 -24.58 35.08 -5.10
CA VAL A 112 -25.22 36.41 -5.19
C VAL A 112 -25.53 36.87 -3.78
#